data_AF-A0A4Q6GMS8-F1
#
_entry.id   AF-A0A4Q6GMS8-F1
#
_cell.length_a   1.000
_cell.length_b   1.000
_cell.length_c   1.000
_cell.angle_alpha   90.00
_cell.angle_beta   90.00
_cell.angle_gamma   90.00
#
_symmetry.space_group_name_H-M   'P 1'
#
loop_
_entity.id
_entity.type
_entity.pdbx_description
1 polymer ?
#
loop_
_entity_poly.entity_id
_entity_poly.type
_entity_poly.pdbx_seq_one_letter_code
_entity_poly.pdbx_strand_id
1 'polypeptide(L)' 'MLAGQLYDPLDPQLTAERARCRDLCLLLNATREGQVEERRQLLAALFGRQTDAWLQPPFFCDYGSNIQLGHKVFFNFNCV' A
#
# COMPACT_ATOMS: atom_id res chain seq x y z
N MET A 1 -11.34 -14.69 -1.86
CA MET A 1 -10.89 -13.54 -1.06
C MET A 1 -11.86 -12.36 -1.14
N LEU A 2 -11.97 -11.64 -2.26
CA LEU A 2 -12.72 -10.36 -2.33
C LEU A 2 -14.22 -10.48 -2.03
N ALA A 3 -14.84 -11.60 -2.40
CA ALA A 3 -16.24 -11.87 -2.07
C ALA A 3 -16.48 -12.27 -0.59
N GLY A 4 -15.45 -12.21 0.26
CA GLY A 4 -15.53 -12.62 1.67
C GLY A 4 -15.62 -14.13 1.92
N GLN A 5 -15.58 -14.94 0.86
CA GLN A 5 -15.61 -16.39 0.94
C GLN A 5 -14.23 -16.99 1.27
N LEU A 6 -14.24 -18.22 1.81
CA LEU A 6 -13.03 -19.03 1.97
C LEU A 6 -12.26 -19.11 0.65
N TYR A 7 -10.94 -19.02 0.75
CA TYR A 7 -10.05 -19.02 -0.39
C TYR A 7 -8.69 -19.59 0.01
N ASP A 8 -7.90 -20.01 -0.98
CA ASP A 8 -6.53 -20.42 -0.76
C ASP A 8 -5.61 -19.19 -0.71
N PRO A 9 -5.01 -18.83 0.44
CA PRO A 9 -4.08 -17.71 0.49
C PRO A 9 -2.80 -17.98 -0.32
N LEU A 10 -2.44 -19.24 -0.58
CA LEU A 10 -1.26 -19.63 -1.36
C LEU A 10 -1.51 -19.62 -2.87
N ASP A 11 -2.71 -19.22 -3.32
CA ASP A 11 -2.97 -19.00 -4.73
C ASP A 11 -1.83 -18.19 -5.38
N PRO A 12 -1.30 -18.62 -6.54
CA PRO A 12 -0.13 -17.99 -7.16
C PRO A 12 -0.33 -16.50 -7.46
N GLN A 13 -1.54 -16.10 -7.87
CA GLN A 13 -1.85 -14.70 -8.15
C GLN A 13 -1.81 -13.89 -6.85
N LEU A 14 -2.49 -14.35 -5.79
CA LEU A 14 -2.52 -13.65 -4.51
C LEU A 14 -1.11 -13.55 -3.89
N THR A 15 -0.30 -14.59 -4.04
CA THR A 15 1.09 -14.60 -3.56
C THR A 15 1.95 -13.58 -4.30
N ALA A 16 1.82 -13.49 -5.61
CA ALA A 16 2.51 -12.48 -6.43
C ALA A 16 2.08 -11.06 -6.07
N GLU A 17 0.78 -10.83 -5.88
CA GLU A 17 0.23 -9.53 -5.48
C GLU A 17 0.76 -9.09 -4.11
N ARG A 18 0.80 -10.00 -3.12
CA ARG A 18 1.39 -9.69 -1.80
C ARG A 18 2.88 -9.44 -1.87
N ALA A 19 3.62 -10.14 -2.72
CA ALA A 19 5.05 -9.88 -2.92
C ALA A 19 5.28 -8.45 -3.44
N ARG A 20 4.55 -8.06 -4.50
CA ARG A 20 4.58 -6.70 -5.03
C ARG A 20 4.22 -5.65 -3.97
N CYS A 21 3.20 -5.91 -3.17
CA CYS A 21 2.78 -5.00 -2.10
C CYS A 21 3.87 -4.81 -1.04
N ARG A 22 4.50 -5.91 -0.60
CA ARG A 22 5.61 -5.86 0.36
C ARG A 22 6.80 -5.06 -0.17
N ASP A 23 7.15 -5.23 -1.44
CA ASP A 23 8.24 -4.46 -2.06
C ASP A 23 7.92 -2.95 -2.07
N LEU A 24 6.68 -2.59 -2.41
CA LEU A 24 6.24 -1.19 -2.39
C LEU A 24 6.20 -0.60 -0.97
N CYS A 25 5.72 -1.35 0.02
CA CYS A 25 5.78 -0.95 1.42
C CYS A 25 7.23 -0.76 1.88
N LEU A 26 8.15 -1.66 1.50
CA LEU A 26 9.57 -1.55 1.84
C LEU A 26 10.20 -0.29 1.25
N LEU A 27 9.93 -0.02 -0.03
CA LEU A 27 10.40 1.20 -0.71
C LEU A 27 9.82 2.45 -0.03
N LEU A 28 8.51 2.49 0.22
CA LEU A 28 7.85 3.61 0.90
C LEU A 28 8.45 3.86 2.28
N ASN A 29 8.67 2.80 3.06
CA ASN A 29 9.20 2.88 4.42
C ASN A 29 10.67 3.29 4.48
N ALA A 30 11.41 3.15 3.37
CA ALA A 30 12.78 3.62 3.24
C ALA A 30 12.90 5.09 2.80
N THR A 31 11.79 5.74 2.40
CA THR A 31 11.82 7.14 1.96
C THR A 31 12.01 8.12 3.13
N ARG A 32 12.67 9.24 2.84
CA ARG A 32 12.81 10.41 3.72
C ARG A 32 11.64 11.38 3.51
N GLU A 33 11.43 12.27 4.48
CA GLU A 33 10.34 13.26 4.43
C GLU A 33 10.41 14.20 3.22
N GLY A 34 11.62 14.56 2.77
CA GLY A 34 11.81 15.43 1.60
C GLY A 34 11.53 14.76 0.24
N GLN A 35 11.38 13.43 0.17
CA GLN A 35 11.18 12.70 -1.08
C GLN A 35 9.69 12.67 -1.50
N VAL A 36 9.08 13.85 -1.59
CA VAL A 36 7.62 14.01 -1.79
C VAL A 36 7.12 13.37 -3.09
N GLU A 37 7.83 13.59 -4.21
CA GLU A 37 7.46 13.04 -5.52
C GLU A 37 7.51 11.51 -5.54
N GLU A 38 8.58 10.94 -5.00
CA GLU A 38 8.78 9.49 -4.91
C GLU A 38 7.73 8.84 -4.02
N ARG A 39 7.43 9.44 -2.86
CA ARG A 39 6.36 8.97 -1.97
C ARG A 39 5.02 8.96 -2.68
N ARG A 40 4.69 10.00 -3.46
CA ARG A 40 3.43 10.02 -4.23
C ARG A 40 3.38 8.90 -5.27
N GLN A 41 4.47 8.67 -6.00
CA GLN A 41 4.54 7.59 -6.98
C GLN A 41 4.39 6.22 -6.34
N LEU A 42 5.05 5.98 -5.21
CA LEU A 42 4.95 4.75 -4.43
C LEU A 42 3.53 4.54 -3.90
N LEU A 43 2.90 5.58 -3.34
CA LEU A 43 1.50 5.51 -2.87
C LEU A 43 0.54 5.22 -4.03
N ALA A 44 0.76 5.83 -5.19
CA ALA A 44 -0.07 5.57 -6.36
C ALA A 44 0.07 4.12 -6.85
N ALA A 45 1.29 3.58 -6.86
CA ALA A 45 1.55 2.19 -7.20
C ALA A 45 0.99 1.19 -6.16
N LEU A 46 1.04 1.57 -4.88
CA LEU A 46 0.56 0.76 -3.75
C LEU A 46 -0.97 0.63 -3.78
N PHE A 47 -1.69 1.76 -3.86
CA PHE A 47 -3.16 1.78 -3.85
C PHE A 47 -3.78 1.57 -5.24
N GLY A 48 -2.96 1.47 -6.29
CA GLY A 48 -3.42 1.27 -7.67
C GLY A 48 -4.10 2.49 -8.29
N ARG A 49 -4.00 3.67 -7.67
CA ARG A 49 -4.57 4.94 -8.13
C ARG A 49 -3.84 6.13 -7.53
N GLN A 50 -3.91 7.27 -8.21
CA GLN A 50 -3.41 8.52 -7.65
C GLN A 50 -4.15 8.87 -6.36
N THR A 51 -3.42 9.41 -5.39
CA THR A 51 -3.94 9.80 -4.08
C THR A 51 -3.26 11.07 -3.58
N ASP A 52 -4.00 11.87 -2.83
CA ASP A 52 -3.50 13.01 -2.06
C ASP A 52 -3.27 12.66 -0.58
N ALA A 53 -3.31 11.37 -0.25
CA ALA A 53 -3.08 10.89 1.10
C ALA A 53 -1.66 11.17 1.58
N TRP A 54 -1.55 11.56 2.84
CA TRP A 54 -0.29 11.67 3.53
C TRP A 54 -0.13 10.50 4.49
N LEU A 55 0.95 9.75 4.31
CA LEU A 55 1.20 8.53 5.05
C LEU A 55 2.54 8.67 5.75
N GLN A 56 2.56 8.65 7.08
CA GLN A 56 3.79 8.71 7.85
C GLN A 56 4.38 7.30 8.00
N PRO A 57 5.55 7.00 7.38
CA PRO A 57 6.11 5.66 7.45
C PRO A 57 6.61 5.32 8.87
N PRO A 58 6.63 4.02 9.24
CA PRO A 58 6.34 2.91 8.36
C PRO A 58 4.84 2.59 8.23
N PHE A 59 4.47 2.01 7.09
CA PHE A 59 3.14 1.51 6.77
C PHE A 59 3.21 0.08 6.24
N PHE A 60 2.19 -0.71 6.56
CA PHE A 60 2.11 -2.11 6.20
C PHE A 60 0.71 -2.42 5.68
N CYS A 61 0.61 -3.28 4.66
CA CYS A 61 -0.66 -3.87 4.22
C CYS A 61 -0.38 -5.09 3.34
N ASP A 62 -1.37 -5.96 3.17
CA ASP A 62 -1.18 -7.19 2.39
C ASP A 62 -1.20 -6.97 0.88
N TYR A 63 -2.10 -6.11 0.37
CA TYR A 63 -2.33 -5.97 -1.08
C TYR A 63 -2.20 -4.54 -1.60
N GLY A 64 -2.47 -3.53 -0.75
CA GLY A 64 -2.52 -2.11 -1.13
C GLY A 64 -3.67 -1.76 -2.06
N SER A 65 -3.82 -2.46 -3.19
CA SER A 65 -4.83 -2.27 -4.23
C SER A 65 -6.28 -2.42 -3.75
N ASN A 66 -6.49 -3.15 -2.65
CA ASN A 66 -7.82 -3.32 -2.04
C ASN A 66 -8.21 -2.15 -1.11
N ILE A 67 -7.28 -1.23 -0.81
CA ILE A 67 -7.55 -0.08 0.04
C ILE A 67 -8.14 1.04 -0.81
N GLN A 68 -9.23 1.63 -0.30
CA GLN A 68 -9.86 2.78 -0.91
C GLN A 68 -9.76 3.99 0.01
N LEU A 69 -9.22 5.08 -0.55
CA LEU A 69 -9.01 6.33 0.17
C LEU A 69 -9.95 7.39 -0.38
N GLY A 70 -10.47 8.22 0.53
CA GLY A 70 -11.11 9.49 0.19
C GLY A 70 -10.08 10.58 -0.10
N HIS A 71 -10.51 11.84 -0.03
CA HIS A 71 -9.64 13.00 -0.20
C HIS A 71 -8.96 13.40 1.11
N LYS A 72 -7.71 13.89 1.03
CA LYS A 72 -6.94 14.45 2.16
C LYS A 72 -6.86 13.52 3.37
N VAL A 73 -6.66 12.23 3.12
CA VAL A 73 -6.51 11.22 4.17
C VAL A 73 -5.12 11.33 4.81
N PHE A 74 -5.06 11.25 6.13
CA PHE A 74 -3.80 11.19 6.87
C PHE A 74 -3.71 9.88 7.64
N PHE A 75 -2.59 9.18 7.47
CA PHE A 75 -2.20 8.04 8.30
C PHE A 75 -0.97 8.42 9.11
N ASN A 76 -1.05 8.18 10.41
CA ASN A 76 0.08 8.38 11.31
C ASN A 76 1.03 7.16 11.26
N PHE A 77 2.11 7.21 12.04
CA PHE A 77 3.11 6.15 12.11
C PHE A 77 2.51 4.76 12.41
N ASN A 78 3.08 3.72 11.80
CA ASN A 78 2.81 2.31 12.11
C ASN A 78 1.37 1.83 11.84
N CYS A 79 0.66 2.44 10.90
CA CYS A 79 -0.61 1.86 10.43
C CYS A 79 -0.36 0.52 9.70
N VAL A 80 -1.27 -0.44 9.94
CA VAL A 80 -1.30 -1.79 9.36
C VAL A 80 -2.67 -2.02 8.71
#